data_AF-A0A1C5PS41-F1
#
_entry.id   AF-A0A1C5PS41-F1
#
_cell.length_a   1.000
_cell.length_b   1.000
_cell.length_c   1.000
_cell.angle_alpha   90.00
_cell.angle_beta   90.00
_cell.angle_gamma   90.00
#
_symmetry.space_group_name_H-M   'P 1'
#
loop_
_entity.id
_entity.type
_entity.pdbx_description
1 polymer ?
#
loop_
_entity_poly.entity_id
_entity_poly.type
_entity_poly.pdbx_seq_one_letter_code
_entity_poly.pdbx_strand_id
1 'polypeptide(L)'
;MYSEALLTGQNLSLSEALAMGGQTTVIGLAIVFAVLIILMIVLSLFKVIFYKKPKTQAAPAAAPAQAAPVEEETADDTDEEELIAVLTAAVAASLNTSTYNLRIKSYRRTDNKMPAWNKAGVTETINNRF
;
A
#
# COMPACT_ATOMS: atom_id res chain seq x y z
N MET A 1 16.88 40.24 21.71
CA MET A 1 18.36 40.17 21.68
C MET A 1 18.90 38.80 21.24
N TYR A 2 18.16 37.70 21.42
CA TYR A 2 18.53 36.37 20.88
C TYR A 2 18.10 36.13 19.42
N SER A 3 17.20 36.95 18.87
CA SER A 3 16.69 36.85 17.51
C SER A 3 17.69 37.30 16.43
N GLU A 4 18.61 38.21 16.77
CA GLU A 4 19.59 38.79 15.85
C GLU A 4 20.78 37.85 15.61
N ALA A 5 21.19 37.09 16.64
CA ALA A 5 22.30 36.13 16.58
C ALA A 5 21.95 34.85 15.81
N LEU A 6 20.67 34.47 15.79
CA LEU A 6 20.17 33.34 14.99
C LEU A 6 20.05 33.68 13.50
N LEU A 7 19.90 34.97 13.14
CA LEU A 7 19.78 35.42 11.76
C LEU A 7 21.14 35.66 11.06
N THR A 8 22.21 35.90 11.81
CA THR A 8 23.50 36.29 11.23
C THR A 8 24.47 35.13 10.98
N GLY A 9 24.27 33.92 11.51
CA GLY A 9 25.08 32.73 11.16
C GLY A 9 26.61 32.88 11.28
N GLN A 10 27.11 33.98 11.86
CA GLN A 10 28.47 34.48 11.64
C GLN A 10 29.45 34.03 12.72
N ASN A 11 28.97 33.28 13.72
CA ASN A 11 29.76 32.84 14.87
C ASN A 11 29.52 31.36 15.26
N LEU A 12 28.75 30.60 14.48
CA LEU A 12 28.67 29.15 14.65
C LEU A 12 29.66 28.52 13.70
N SER A 13 30.75 27.97 14.25
CA SER A 13 31.70 27.21 13.44
C SER A 13 30.96 26.08 12.73
N LEU A 14 31.32 25.79 11.48
CA LEU A 14 30.68 24.73 10.69
C LEU A 14 30.68 23.39 11.45
N SER A 15 31.75 23.15 12.22
CA SER A 15 31.91 22.01 13.12
C SER A 15 30.88 21.98 14.26
N GLU A 16 30.55 23.13 14.84
CA GLU A 16 29.61 23.25 15.95
C GLU A 16 28.17 23.10 15.48
N ALA A 17 27.83 23.68 14.32
CA ALA A 17 26.53 23.46 13.68
C ALA A 17 26.34 21.99 13.28
N LEU A 18 27.38 21.35 12.73
CA LEU A 18 27.35 19.93 12.37
C LEU A 18 27.26 19.03 13.60
N ALA A 19 27.96 19.36 14.70
CA ALA A 19 27.86 18.62 15.95
C ALA A 19 26.45 18.72 16.55
N MET A 20 25.86 19.92 16.54
CA MET A 20 24.51 20.17 17.05
C MET A 20 23.44 19.43 16.22
N GLY A 21 23.55 19.43 14.89
CA GLY A 21 22.67 18.66 14.00
C GLY A 21 22.92 17.15 14.03
N GLY A 22 24.17 16.73 14.24
CA GLY A 22 24.52 15.32 14.41
C GLY A 22 23.87 14.73 15.67
N GLN A 23 23.90 15.47 16.78
CA GLN A 23 23.27 15.04 18.03
C GLN A 23 21.76 14.84 17.88
N THR A 24 21.05 15.77 17.22
CA THR A 24 19.60 15.64 17.01
C THR A 24 19.26 14.48 16.07
N THR A 25 20.11 14.22 15.07
CA THR A 25 19.94 13.07 14.16
C THR A 25 20.10 11.74 14.88
N VAL A 26 21.09 11.62 15.78
CA VAL A 26 21.28 10.40 16.59
C VAL A 26 20.10 10.17 17.53
N ILE A 27 19.61 11.23 18.18
CA ILE A 27 18.43 11.15 19.06
C ILE A 27 17.18 10.75 18.24
N GLY A 28 16.98 11.37 17.07
CA GLY A 28 15.88 11.03 16.17
C GLY A 28 15.93 9.58 15.71
N LEU A 29 17.12 9.10 15.31
CA LEU A 29 17.34 7.70 14.91
C LEU A 29 17.03 6.74 16.07
N ALA A 30 17.46 7.06 17.28
CA ALA A 30 17.18 6.26 18.47
C ALA A 30 15.67 6.19 18.78
N ILE A 31 14.96 7.32 18.66
CA ILE A 31 13.51 7.37 18.88
C ILE A 31 12.78 6.52 17.84
N VAL A 32 13.16 6.59 16.56
CA VAL A 32 12.54 5.77 15.51
C VAL A 32 12.74 4.27 15.80
N PHE A 33 13.95 3.85 16.16
CA PHE A 33 14.22 2.46 16.57
C PHE A 33 13.38 2.05 17.79
N ALA A 34 13.26 2.91 18.80
CA ALA A 34 12.45 2.64 19.98
C ALA A 34 10.97 2.49 19.63
N VAL A 35 10.41 3.36 18.77
CA VAL A 35 9.02 3.27 18.32
C VAL A 35 8.76 1.96 17.59
N LEU A 36 9.67 1.52 16.71
CA LEU A 36 9.52 0.24 16.00
C LEU A 36 9.51 -0.95 16.96
N ILE A 37 10.39 -0.96 17.97
CA ILE A 37 10.42 -2.01 19.00
C ILE A 37 9.11 -2.01 19.81
N ILE A 38 8.64 -0.82 20.22
CA ILE A 38 7.38 -0.70 20.96
C ILE A 38 6.21 -1.22 20.14
N LEU A 39 6.12 -0.85 18.85
CA LEU A 39 5.07 -1.36 17.96
C LEU A 39 5.14 -2.88 17.81
N MET A 40 6.33 -3.47 17.67
CA MET A 40 6.50 -4.92 17.65
C MET A 40 5.94 -5.58 18.93
N ILE A 41 6.25 -5.03 20.09
CA ILE A 41 5.79 -5.54 21.39
C ILE A 41 4.26 -5.42 21.49
N VAL A 42 3.68 -4.28 21.13
CA VAL A 42 2.22 -4.05 21.17
C VAL A 42 1.49 -5.03 20.26
N LEU A 43 1.98 -5.25 19.03
CA LEU A 43 1.43 -6.23 18.11
C LEU A 43 1.55 -7.66 18.67
N SER A 44 2.67 -7.99 19.33
CA SER A 44 2.86 -9.28 19.99
C SER A 44 1.89 -9.48 21.15
N LEU A 45 1.65 -8.46 21.98
CA LEU A 45 0.69 -8.52 23.08
C LEU A 45 -0.73 -8.70 22.55
N PHE A 46 -1.13 -7.93 21.52
CA PHE A 46 -2.43 -8.10 20.89
C PHE A 46 -2.55 -9.49 20.25
N LYS A 47 -1.51 -10.02 19.60
CA LYS A 47 -1.50 -11.40 19.11
C LYS A 47 -1.69 -12.42 20.24
N VAL A 48 -0.99 -12.28 21.37
CA VAL A 48 -1.09 -13.22 22.50
C VAL A 48 -2.45 -13.15 23.19
N ILE A 49 -3.03 -11.95 23.31
CA ILE A 49 -4.31 -11.73 23.98
C ILE A 49 -5.49 -12.12 23.07
N PHE A 50 -5.45 -11.78 21.77
CA PHE A 50 -6.55 -12.04 20.82
C PHE A 50 -6.44 -13.40 20.10
N TYR A 51 -5.23 -13.92 19.86
CA TYR A 51 -5.04 -15.27 19.32
C TYR A 51 -4.63 -16.25 20.41
N LYS A 52 -5.62 -16.69 21.19
CA LYS A 52 -5.52 -17.95 21.92
C LYS A 52 -5.72 -19.09 20.91
N LYS A 53 -4.71 -19.39 20.09
CA LYS A 53 -4.77 -20.59 19.23
C LYS A 53 -4.51 -21.83 20.09
N PRO A 54 -5.36 -22.87 19.98
CA PRO A 54 -5.07 -24.16 20.58
C PRO A 54 -3.81 -24.74 19.95
N LYS A 55 -3.05 -25.42 20.82
CA LYS A 55 -1.83 -26.17 20.57
C LYS A 55 -1.86 -26.88 19.20
N THR A 56 -0.93 -26.54 18.31
CA THR A 56 -0.55 -27.44 17.22
C THR A 56 -0.04 -28.73 17.85
N GLN A 57 -0.84 -29.80 17.74
CA GLN A 57 -0.40 -31.16 17.99
C GLN A 57 0.05 -31.74 16.64
N ALA A 58 1.25 -32.33 16.66
CA ALA A 58 1.83 -33.03 15.53
C ALA A 58 1.01 -34.27 15.12
N ALA A 59 0.92 -34.48 13.81
CA ALA A 59 0.66 -35.68 12.96
C ALA A 59 0.26 -37.03 13.63
N PRO A 60 -0.59 -37.86 12.99
CA PRO A 60 -0.14 -38.69 11.85
C PRO A 60 -1.17 -38.96 10.72
N ALA A 61 -0.63 -39.42 9.59
CA ALA A 61 -1.30 -39.76 8.33
C ALA A 61 -2.40 -40.85 8.41
N ALA A 62 -3.46 -40.71 7.61
CA ALA A 62 -4.29 -41.82 7.11
C ALA A 62 -5.14 -41.43 5.87
N ALA A 63 -4.87 -42.14 4.76
CA ALA A 63 -5.69 -42.56 3.60
C ALA A 63 -6.69 -41.61 2.86
N PRO A 64 -6.79 -41.71 1.52
CA PRO A 64 -7.60 -40.82 0.68
C PRO A 64 -9.06 -41.31 0.59
N ALA A 65 -10.01 -40.42 0.85
CA ALA A 65 -11.43 -40.65 0.58
C ALA A 65 -11.90 -39.69 -0.52
N GLN A 66 -12.33 -40.25 -1.65
CA GLN A 66 -13.00 -39.54 -2.74
C GLN A 66 -14.32 -38.93 -2.26
N ALA A 67 -14.62 -37.72 -2.71
CA ALA A 67 -15.96 -37.14 -2.67
C ALA A 67 -16.23 -36.33 -3.97
N ALA A 68 -17.50 -36.38 -4.38
CA ALA A 68 -18.11 -36.03 -5.66
C ALA A 68 -18.06 -34.52 -6.04
N PRO A 69 -18.44 -34.17 -7.30
CA PRO A 69 -18.23 -32.83 -7.88
C PRO A 69 -18.88 -31.70 -7.08
N VAL A 70 -18.07 -30.67 -6.81
CA VAL A 70 -18.49 -29.41 -6.19
C VAL A 70 -18.92 -28.46 -7.31
N GLU A 71 -20.15 -27.96 -7.18
CA GLU A 71 -20.74 -26.89 -7.97
C GLU A 71 -19.86 -25.64 -7.85
N GLU A 72 -19.37 -25.13 -8.98
CA GLU A 72 -18.37 -24.07 -9.05
C GLU A 72 -19.04 -22.70 -8.79
N GLU A 73 -18.58 -22.02 -7.75
CA GLU A 73 -19.06 -20.71 -7.30
C GLU A 73 -18.82 -19.63 -8.38
N THR A 74 -19.88 -18.87 -8.66
CA THR A 74 -19.93 -17.65 -9.49
C THR A 74 -19.17 -16.49 -8.83
N ALA A 75 -17.84 -16.57 -8.79
CA ALA A 75 -16.98 -15.56 -8.16
C ALA A 75 -16.05 -14.81 -9.12
N ASP A 76 -16.05 -15.13 -10.42
CA ASP A 76 -15.11 -14.52 -11.40
C ASP A 76 -15.80 -13.68 -12.49
N ASP A 77 -17.12 -13.85 -12.72
CA ASP A 77 -17.83 -13.10 -13.78
C ASP A 77 -18.08 -11.62 -13.44
N THR A 78 -18.24 -11.28 -12.16
CA THR A 78 -18.61 -9.90 -11.75
C THR A 78 -17.50 -8.89 -12.04
N ASP A 79 -16.24 -9.26 -11.81
CA ASP A 79 -15.10 -8.37 -12.10
C ASP A 79 -14.98 -8.11 -13.61
N GLU A 80 -15.29 -9.11 -14.45
CA GLU A 80 -15.30 -8.94 -15.90
C GLU A 80 -16.45 -8.04 -16.37
N GLU A 81 -17.64 -8.16 -15.78
CA GLU A 81 -18.78 -7.29 -16.07
C GLU A 81 -18.52 -5.82 -15.71
N GLU A 82 -17.90 -5.56 -14.54
CA GLU A 82 -17.47 -4.22 -14.13
C GLU A 82 -16.48 -3.62 -15.13
N LEU A 83 -15.49 -4.40 -15.57
CA LEU A 83 -14.50 -3.97 -16.57
C LEU A 83 -15.15 -3.64 -17.92
N ILE A 84 -16.08 -4.48 -18.38
CA ILE A 84 -16.82 -4.27 -19.63
C ILE A 84 -17.67 -3.00 -19.55
N ALA A 85 -18.33 -2.76 -18.42
CA ALA A 85 -19.16 -1.57 -18.20
C ALA A 85 -18.32 -0.28 -18.25
N VAL A 86 -17.21 -0.23 -17.50
CA VAL A 86 -16.29 0.93 -17.48
C VAL A 86 -15.67 1.15 -18.86
N LEU A 87 -15.25 0.09 -19.55
CA LEU A 87 -14.69 0.19 -20.90
C LEU A 87 -15.73 0.73 -21.90
N THR A 88 -16.96 0.23 -21.85
CA THR A 88 -18.05 0.69 -22.72
C THR A 88 -18.37 2.17 -22.46
N ALA A 89 -18.44 2.57 -21.18
CA ALA A 89 -18.68 3.96 -20.80
C ALA A 89 -17.55 4.89 -21.27
N ALA A 90 -16.29 4.49 -21.11
CA ALA A 90 -15.14 5.26 -21.57
C ALA A 90 -15.14 5.42 -23.10
N VAL A 91 -15.44 4.35 -23.86
CA VAL A 91 -15.52 4.40 -25.32
C VAL A 91 -16.69 5.28 -25.77
N ALA A 92 -17.87 5.11 -25.17
CA ALA A 92 -19.04 5.95 -25.42
C ALA A 92 -18.75 7.43 -25.20
N ALA A 93 -18.10 7.77 -24.08
CA ALA A 93 -17.68 9.13 -23.78
C ALA A 93 -16.66 9.68 -24.79
N SER A 94 -15.65 8.88 -25.16
CA SER A 94 -14.57 9.31 -26.07
C SER A 94 -15.06 9.57 -27.49
N LEU A 95 -16.02 8.77 -27.97
CA LEU A 95 -16.62 8.90 -29.31
C LEU A 95 -17.88 9.76 -29.30
N ASN A 96 -18.24 10.33 -28.15
CA ASN A 96 -19.47 11.08 -27.90
C ASN A 96 -20.72 10.37 -28.46
N THR A 97 -20.77 9.05 -28.29
CA THR A 97 -21.81 8.16 -28.81
C THR A 97 -22.50 7.42 -27.65
N SER A 98 -23.69 6.90 -27.91
CA SER A 98 -24.44 6.13 -26.91
C SER A 98 -23.91 4.69 -26.78
N THR A 99 -24.19 4.05 -25.64
CA THR A 99 -23.74 2.69 -25.33
C THR A 99 -24.45 1.59 -26.13
N TYR A 100 -25.62 1.87 -26.72
CA TYR A 100 -26.48 0.87 -27.37
C TYR A 100 -25.86 0.15 -28.58
N ASN A 101 -24.92 0.81 -29.29
CA ASN A 101 -24.28 0.25 -30.49
C ASN A 101 -22.85 -0.25 -30.23
N LEU A 102 -22.42 -0.31 -28.97
CA LEU A 102 -21.06 -0.72 -28.61
C LEU A 102 -21.07 -2.14 -28.05
N ARG A 103 -20.31 -3.04 -28.70
CA ARG A 103 -20.14 -4.43 -28.25
C ARG A 103 -18.67 -4.78 -28.14
N ILE A 104 -18.22 -5.11 -26.92
CA ILE A 104 -16.86 -5.56 -26.65
C ILE A 104 -16.77 -7.06 -26.96
N LYS A 105 -15.94 -7.43 -27.94
CA LYS A 105 -15.74 -8.83 -28.35
C LYS A 105 -14.54 -9.49 -27.65
N SER A 106 -13.51 -8.71 -27.37
CA SER A 106 -12.31 -9.16 -26.67
C SER A 106 -11.57 -7.94 -26.11
N TYR A 107 -11.00 -8.08 -24.92
CA TYR A 107 -10.09 -7.10 -24.36
C TYR A 107 -8.79 -7.78 -23.93
N ARG A 108 -7.69 -7.04 -23.95
CA ARG A 108 -6.39 -7.50 -23.47
C ARG A 108 -5.72 -6.36 -22.73
N ARG A 109 -5.34 -6.61 -21.48
CA ARG A 109 -4.55 -5.65 -20.71
C ARG A 109 -3.10 -5.71 -21.19
N THR A 110 -2.55 -4.55 -21.56
CA THR A 110 -1.13 -4.43 -21.86
C THR A 110 -0.34 -4.16 -20.59
N ASP A 111 0.90 -4.66 -20.53
CA ASP A 111 1.80 -4.41 -19.42
C ASP A 111 2.11 -2.91 -19.31
N ASN A 112 1.83 -2.31 -18.16
CA ASN A 112 2.06 -0.89 -17.94
C ASN A 112 3.52 -0.62 -17.59
N LYS A 113 4.37 -0.40 -18.60
CA LYS A 113 5.79 -0.02 -18.48
C LYS A 113 6.02 1.45 -18.09
N MET A 114 5.20 1.98 -17.19
CA MET A 114 5.46 3.30 -16.63
C MET A 114 6.54 3.23 -15.55
N PRO A 115 7.53 4.14 -15.55
CA PRO A 115 8.53 4.21 -14.49
C PRO A 115 7.89 4.55 -13.14
N ALA A 116 8.50 4.12 -12.05
CA ALA A 116 7.93 4.21 -10.70
C ALA A 116 7.55 5.65 -10.30
N TRP A 117 8.30 6.66 -10.73
CA TRP A 117 8.02 8.06 -10.45
C TRP A 117 6.71 8.57 -11.10
N ASN A 118 6.38 8.08 -12.30
CA ASN A 118 5.15 8.47 -13.00
C ASN A 118 3.92 7.87 -12.30
N LYS A 119 4.02 6.60 -11.87
CA LYS A 119 2.97 5.96 -11.06
C LYS A 119 2.75 6.70 -9.74
N ALA A 120 3.83 7.06 -9.04
CA ALA A 120 3.76 7.79 -7.78
C ALA A 120 3.06 9.16 -7.95
N GLY A 121 3.43 9.93 -8.97
CA GLY A 121 2.81 11.24 -9.23
C GLY A 121 1.31 11.16 -9.57
N VAL A 122 0.90 10.17 -10.38
CA VAL A 122 -0.53 9.97 -10.69
C VAL A 122 -1.31 9.59 -9.43
N THR A 123 -0.79 8.65 -8.63
CA THR A 123 -1.45 8.24 -7.38
C THR A 123 -1.55 9.39 -6.38
N GLU A 124 -0.52 10.22 -6.24
CA GLU A 124 -0.53 11.41 -5.38
C GLU A 124 -1.60 12.42 -5.81
N THR A 125 -1.71 12.71 -7.10
CA THR A 125 -2.73 13.65 -7.61
C THR A 125 -4.15 13.14 -7.45
N ILE A 126 -4.39 11.83 -7.56
CA ILE A 126 -5.71 11.24 -7.35
C ILE A 126 -6.08 11.29 -5.85
N ASN A 127 -5.14 10.95 -4.97
CA ASN A 127 -5.38 10.90 -3.53
C ASN A 127 -5.55 12.30 -2.90
N ASN A 128 -4.88 13.32 -3.45
CA ASN A 128 -4.92 14.69 -2.92
C ASN A 128 -6.03 15.56 -3.57
N ARG A 129 -6.88 14.98 -4.43
CA ARG A 129 -8.00 15.69 -5.09
C ARG A 129 -9.35 15.45 -4.40
N PHE A 130 -9.33 14.81 -3.25
CA PHE A 130 -10.45 14.65 -2.31
C PHE A 130 -10.03 15.14 -0.94
#